data_AF-A0A505DNK3-F1
#
_entry.id   AF-A0A505DNK3-F1
#
_cell.length_a   1.000
_cell.length_b   1.000
_cell.length_c   1.000
_cell.angle_alpha   90.00
_cell.angle_beta   90.00
_cell.angle_gamma   90.00
#
_symmetry.space_group_name_H-M   'P 1'
#
loop_
_entity.id
_entity.type
_entity.pdbx_description
1 polymer ?
#
loop_
_entity_poly.entity_id
_entity_poly.type
_entity_poly.pdbx_seq_one_letter_code
_entity_poly.pdbx_strand_id
1 'polypeptide(L)'
;MVGAVAHEWNRLHHTAALWLRLVPPYGYLGAAPWEEELARATRTPLMRVPDRLPAAADPGRVWSLAIAVNAAPESVWSAPYVESFLDALHRSVRYIRARIDVHVFADATTYEKLRELLPRAEAEGDPQIHLHDPSGAWQAHEERTERGVPQFRPRRGARGRAPSPQNGLVWADWIAEGLDGRAVRALHVITDAVFDGDRPLLRLSPDPGIRTGPSHCTYVTGDRVRLLADTIGASVLSFGSPPDNPGDAATRVLADGIGLQRSGPTFYSSLTLDPEGLHLAHAHAFVADPRGRTPIPRYPSLFAYLQPEHVEGPLRRPWIGFDGPVQPWLAADAAPTDDEAMDRALMAQAPDVSPGNAVRAYYASSESVPGWVAASERYIDAQVARLVQTSSPPDVAPAAKQSYDLGTAEALSELRDLVARHVRPS
;
A
#
# COMPACT_ATOMS: atom_id res chain seq x y z
N MET A 1 -0.84 3.09 -39.00
CA MET A 1 -0.76 2.56 -37.61
C MET A 1 -1.45 3.50 -36.62
N VAL A 2 -1.07 4.78 -36.54
CA VAL A 2 -1.67 5.78 -35.62
C VAL A 2 -3.20 5.94 -35.77
N GLY A 3 -3.74 5.95 -37.00
CA GLY A 3 -5.19 6.07 -37.24
C GLY A 3 -6.02 4.84 -36.85
N ALA A 4 -5.45 3.64 -36.92
CA ALA A 4 -6.14 2.41 -36.49
C ALA A 4 -6.17 2.32 -34.97
N VAL A 5 -5.07 2.68 -34.30
CA VAL A 5 -4.99 2.75 -32.83
C VAL A 5 -5.96 3.80 -32.27
N ALA A 6 -6.07 4.99 -32.88
CA ALA A 6 -7.01 6.01 -32.45
C ALA A 6 -8.48 5.60 -32.61
N HIS A 7 -8.81 4.86 -33.67
CA HIS A 7 -10.17 4.35 -33.91
C HIS A 7 -10.54 3.22 -32.93
N GLU A 8 -9.61 2.31 -32.65
CA GLU A 8 -9.78 1.26 -31.64
C GLU A 8 -9.90 1.87 -30.23
N TRP A 9 -9.13 2.93 -29.95
CA TRP A 9 -9.16 3.66 -28.69
C TRP A 9 -10.51 4.33 -28.43
N ASN A 10 -11.07 4.98 -29.44
CA ASN A 10 -12.40 5.60 -29.35
C ASN A 10 -13.51 4.58 -29.08
N ARG A 11 -13.31 3.30 -29.47
CA ARG A 11 -14.26 2.21 -29.19
C ARG A 11 -14.11 1.61 -27.80
N LEU A 12 -12.92 1.66 -27.22
CA LEU A 12 -12.61 1.19 -25.86
C LEU A 12 -13.00 2.20 -24.77
N HIS A 13 -13.39 3.41 -25.17
CA HIS A 13 -13.93 4.41 -24.27
C HIS A 13 -15.07 3.81 -23.45
N HIS A 14 -14.93 3.93 -22.14
CA HIS A 14 -15.90 3.50 -21.15
C HIS A 14 -16.00 1.98 -20.87
N THR A 15 -15.16 1.14 -21.48
CA THR A 15 -15.22 -0.33 -21.28
C THR A 15 -13.90 -0.98 -20.88
N ALA A 16 -12.79 -0.26 -20.88
CA ALA A 16 -11.47 -0.83 -20.58
C ALA A 16 -10.57 0.16 -19.86
N ALA A 17 -9.89 -0.27 -18.79
CA ALA A 17 -8.87 0.53 -18.11
C ALA A 17 -7.53 0.42 -18.86
N LEU A 18 -6.75 1.51 -18.86
CA LEU A 18 -5.39 1.50 -19.38
C LEU A 18 -4.46 1.01 -18.28
N TRP A 19 -3.85 -0.15 -18.53
CA TRP A 19 -2.83 -0.74 -17.69
C TRP A 19 -1.45 -0.33 -18.20
N LEU A 20 -0.68 0.36 -17.36
CA LEU A 20 0.67 0.76 -17.70
C LEU A 20 1.67 0.03 -16.81
N ARG A 21 2.47 -0.84 -17.42
CA ARG A 21 3.67 -1.37 -16.78
C ARG A 21 4.84 -0.46 -17.13
N LEU A 22 5.41 0.19 -16.13
CA LEU A 22 6.62 0.99 -16.29
C LEU A 22 7.84 0.07 -16.17
N VAL A 23 8.48 -0.27 -17.30
CA VAL A 23 9.65 -1.15 -17.32
C VAL A 23 10.93 -0.34 -17.08
N PRO A 24 11.69 -0.61 -16.00
CA PRO A 24 12.93 0.12 -15.74
C PRO A 24 14.01 -0.13 -16.83
N PRO A 25 14.87 0.87 -17.11
CA PRO A 25 14.87 2.21 -16.56
C PRO A 25 13.92 3.16 -17.31
N TYR A 26 13.03 3.84 -16.59
CA TYR A 26 12.18 4.92 -17.13
C TYR A 26 12.51 6.30 -16.51
N GLY A 27 13.66 6.41 -15.84
CA GLY A 27 14.12 7.65 -15.22
C GLY A 27 13.12 8.24 -14.24
N TYR A 28 12.88 9.55 -14.33
CA TYR A 28 11.95 10.28 -13.47
C TYR A 28 10.49 10.24 -13.94
N LEU A 29 10.15 9.42 -14.95
CA LEU A 29 8.77 9.31 -15.41
C LEU A 29 7.84 8.92 -14.26
N GLY A 30 8.25 8.00 -13.39
CA GLY A 30 7.47 7.60 -12.21
C GLY A 30 7.17 8.75 -11.22
N ALA A 31 7.99 9.80 -11.23
CA ALA A 31 7.86 10.99 -10.38
C ALA A 31 6.99 12.09 -11.00
N ALA A 32 6.85 12.11 -12.32
CA ALA A 32 6.11 13.16 -13.02
C ALA A 32 4.58 12.89 -12.94
N PRO A 33 3.74 13.94 -12.88
CA PRO A 33 2.28 13.80 -12.79
C PRO A 33 1.59 13.55 -14.14
N TRP A 34 2.24 12.79 -15.04
CA TRP A 34 1.78 12.59 -16.43
C TRP A 34 0.44 11.83 -16.53
N GLU A 35 -0.02 11.21 -15.45
CA GLU A 35 -1.31 10.52 -15.39
C GLU A 35 -2.47 11.45 -15.71
N GLU A 36 -2.39 12.71 -15.28
CA GLU A 36 -3.46 13.67 -15.51
C GLU A 36 -3.63 13.96 -17.00
N GLU A 37 -2.53 14.25 -17.70
CA GLU A 37 -2.56 14.50 -19.14
C GLU A 37 -3.02 13.26 -19.90
N LEU A 38 -2.53 12.08 -19.51
CA LEU A 38 -2.89 10.84 -20.18
C LEU A 38 -4.35 10.46 -19.91
N ALA A 39 -4.84 10.54 -18.67
CA ALA A 39 -6.23 10.28 -18.33
C ALA A 39 -7.18 11.26 -19.01
N ARG A 40 -6.79 12.54 -19.12
CA ARG A 40 -7.57 13.56 -19.85
C ARG A 40 -7.62 13.26 -21.36
N ALA A 41 -6.48 12.93 -21.96
CA ALA A 41 -6.39 12.63 -23.38
C ALA A 41 -7.15 11.35 -23.75
N THR A 42 -7.11 10.34 -22.88
CA THR A 42 -7.69 9.02 -23.16
C THR A 42 -9.11 8.83 -22.65
N ARG A 43 -9.55 9.65 -21.69
CA ARG A 43 -10.83 9.52 -20.94
C ARG A 43 -11.01 8.16 -20.28
N THR A 44 -9.89 7.49 -19.99
CA THR A 44 -9.85 6.13 -19.48
C THR A 44 -9.13 6.10 -18.13
N PRO A 45 -9.64 5.38 -17.11
CA PRO A 45 -8.90 5.09 -15.88
C PRO A 45 -7.55 4.51 -16.22
N LEU A 46 -6.53 5.11 -15.65
CA LEU A 46 -5.14 4.69 -15.80
C LEU A 46 -4.72 4.01 -14.50
N MET A 47 -4.17 2.81 -14.63
CA MET A 47 -3.62 2.04 -13.52
C MET A 47 -2.19 1.63 -13.84
N ARG A 48 -1.29 1.83 -12.88
CA ARG A 48 0.06 1.30 -12.98
C ARG A 48 0.04 -0.17 -12.52
N VAL A 49 0.80 -1.02 -13.21
CA VAL A 49 0.90 -2.44 -12.91
C VAL A 49 2.21 -2.70 -12.15
N PRO A 50 2.18 -3.38 -10.98
CA PRO A 50 3.39 -3.79 -10.28
C PRO A 50 4.12 -4.91 -11.05
N ASP A 51 5.41 -5.15 -10.76
CA ASP A 51 6.17 -6.19 -11.45
C ASP A 51 5.78 -7.59 -10.99
N ARG A 52 4.76 -8.19 -11.64
CA ARG A 52 4.24 -9.58 -11.48
C ARG A 52 4.37 -10.14 -10.06
N LEU A 53 3.79 -9.41 -9.11
CA LEU A 53 3.69 -9.86 -7.72
C LEU A 53 2.31 -10.46 -7.47
N PRO A 54 2.21 -11.58 -6.73
CA PRO A 54 0.92 -12.10 -6.32
C PRO A 54 0.17 -11.03 -5.51
N ALA A 55 -1.15 -11.00 -5.67
CA ALA A 55 -2.02 -10.16 -4.86
C ALA A 55 -1.82 -10.52 -3.37
N ALA A 56 -1.69 -9.47 -2.55
CA ALA A 56 -1.57 -9.64 -1.12
C ALA A 56 -2.81 -10.35 -0.54
N ALA A 57 -2.59 -11.22 0.46
CA ALA A 57 -3.67 -11.68 1.30
C ALA A 57 -4.30 -10.49 2.02
N ASP A 58 -5.62 -10.46 2.04
CA ASP A 58 -6.42 -9.35 2.53
C ASP A 58 -6.88 -9.62 3.98
N PRO A 59 -6.34 -8.92 5.00
CA PRO A 59 -6.51 -9.35 6.38
C PRO A 59 -7.84 -8.88 6.97
N GLY A 60 -8.72 -9.83 7.28
CA GLY A 60 -9.91 -9.58 8.11
C GLY A 60 -11.12 -9.00 7.37
N ARG A 61 -12.27 -8.99 8.05
CA ARG A 61 -13.54 -8.43 7.55
C ARG A 61 -13.68 -6.92 7.75
N VAL A 62 -13.01 -6.37 8.76
CA VAL A 62 -13.05 -4.94 9.09
C VAL A 62 -12.03 -4.21 8.24
N TRP A 63 -12.39 -3.06 7.68
CA TRP A 63 -11.44 -2.17 7.02
C TRP A 63 -10.62 -1.42 8.06
N SER A 64 -9.55 -2.06 8.55
CA SER A 64 -8.64 -1.46 9.52
C SER A 64 -7.57 -0.60 8.82
N LEU A 65 -7.43 0.66 9.23
CA LEU A 65 -6.52 1.63 8.63
C LEU A 65 -5.66 2.30 9.71
N ALA A 66 -4.34 2.29 9.54
CA ALA A 66 -3.44 3.16 10.28
C ALA A 66 -3.12 4.41 9.46
N ILE A 67 -3.30 5.59 10.03
CA ILE A 67 -2.91 6.89 9.46
C ILE A 67 -1.75 7.43 10.26
N ALA A 68 -0.60 7.62 9.63
CA ALA A 68 0.57 8.28 10.21
C ALA A 68 0.71 9.67 9.58
N VAL A 69 0.49 10.72 10.35
CA VAL A 69 0.55 12.12 9.88
C VAL A 69 1.62 12.90 10.64
N ASN A 70 2.58 13.43 9.89
CA ASN A 70 3.58 14.35 10.40
C ASN A 70 3.52 15.65 9.59
N ALA A 71 3.13 16.74 10.24
CA ALA A 71 3.03 18.03 9.61
C ALA A 71 4.13 18.99 10.12
N ALA A 72 4.46 19.99 9.29
CA ALA A 72 5.30 21.08 9.76
C ALA A 72 4.62 21.80 10.96
N PRO A 73 5.40 22.36 11.89
CA PRO A 73 4.85 23.17 12.97
C PRO A 73 3.93 24.26 12.43
N GLU A 74 2.84 24.52 13.13
CA GLU A 74 1.80 25.50 12.72
C GLU A 74 1.08 25.18 11.40
N SER A 75 1.25 23.97 10.85
CA SER A 75 0.45 23.54 9.71
C SER A 75 -1.05 23.66 10.02
N VAL A 76 -1.77 24.24 9.07
CA VAL A 76 -3.23 24.42 9.13
C VAL A 76 -3.99 23.34 8.35
N TRP A 77 -3.30 22.52 7.57
CA TRP A 77 -3.94 21.52 6.70
C TRP A 77 -4.16 20.17 7.39
N SER A 78 -3.30 19.78 8.35
CA SER A 78 -3.21 18.38 8.81
C SER A 78 -4.44 17.86 9.51
N ALA A 79 -4.91 18.55 10.55
CA ALA A 79 -6.08 18.12 11.30
C ALA A 79 -7.38 18.21 10.46
N PRO A 80 -7.66 19.31 9.73
CA PRO A 80 -8.83 19.37 8.85
C PRO A 80 -8.83 18.33 7.73
N TYR A 81 -7.67 18.03 7.14
CA TYR A 81 -7.55 16.97 6.13
C TYR A 81 -7.88 15.61 6.72
N VAL A 82 -7.29 15.25 7.87
CA VAL A 82 -7.54 13.94 8.50
C VAL A 82 -9.01 13.80 8.90
N GLU A 83 -9.62 14.83 9.48
CA GLU A 83 -11.06 14.84 9.78
C GLU A 83 -11.92 14.61 8.53
N SER A 84 -11.68 15.41 7.48
CA SER A 84 -12.42 15.32 6.21
C SER A 84 -12.24 13.97 5.53
N PHE A 85 -11.02 13.44 5.55
CA PHE A 85 -10.69 12.13 5.00
C PHE A 85 -11.39 11.00 5.76
N LEU A 86 -11.42 11.05 7.09
CA LEU A 86 -12.13 10.05 7.92
C LEU A 86 -13.63 10.04 7.61
N ASP A 87 -14.24 11.22 7.47
CA ASP A 87 -15.64 11.38 7.11
C ASP A 87 -15.92 10.88 5.66
N ALA A 88 -15.06 11.23 4.71
CA ALA A 88 -15.13 10.71 3.35
C ALA A 88 -14.95 9.19 3.29
N LEU A 89 -14.00 8.64 4.05
CA LEU A 89 -13.75 7.20 4.16
C LEU A 89 -14.97 6.48 4.75
N HIS A 90 -15.55 7.04 5.83
CA HIS A 90 -16.76 6.49 6.43
C HIS A 90 -17.90 6.39 5.42
N ARG A 91 -18.19 7.47 4.69
CA ARG A 91 -19.22 7.46 3.63
C ARG A 91 -18.94 6.44 2.53
N SER A 92 -17.70 6.41 2.05
CA SER A 92 -17.29 5.60 0.90
C SER A 92 -17.29 4.11 1.21
N VAL A 93 -16.81 3.72 2.39
CA VAL A 93 -16.72 2.31 2.80
C VAL A 93 -18.06 1.81 3.37
N ARG A 94 -18.87 2.67 3.99
CA ARG A 94 -20.24 2.32 4.40
C ARG A 94 -21.12 1.97 3.21
N TYR A 95 -20.92 2.62 2.06
CA TYR A 95 -21.63 2.28 0.82
C TYR A 95 -21.48 0.79 0.44
N ILE A 96 -20.31 0.20 0.70
CA ILE A 96 -20.04 -1.22 0.42
C ILE A 96 -20.38 -2.15 1.60
N ARG A 97 -20.87 -1.60 2.71
CA ARG A 97 -21.25 -2.27 3.97
C ARG A 97 -20.10 -2.90 4.74
N ALA A 98 -18.89 -2.36 4.62
CA ALA A 98 -17.77 -2.76 5.46
C ALA A 98 -17.74 -1.93 6.76
N ARG A 99 -17.35 -2.57 7.87
CA ARG A 99 -17.02 -1.89 9.14
C ARG A 99 -15.63 -1.27 9.00
N ILE A 100 -15.38 -0.17 9.71
CA ILE A 100 -14.12 0.55 9.65
C ILE A 100 -13.56 0.70 11.07
N ASP A 101 -12.25 0.48 11.19
CA ASP A 101 -11.47 0.68 12.41
C ASP A 101 -10.26 1.54 12.01
N VAL A 102 -10.12 2.74 12.55
CA VAL A 102 -9.07 3.69 12.14
C VAL A 102 -8.20 4.07 13.32
N HIS A 103 -6.90 3.86 13.17
CA HIS A 103 -5.88 4.28 14.12
C HIS A 103 -5.15 5.50 13.57
N VAL A 104 -5.21 6.61 14.28
CA VAL A 104 -4.54 7.86 13.88
C VAL A 104 -3.34 8.11 14.79
N PHE A 105 -2.16 8.12 14.18
CA PHE A 105 -0.87 8.42 14.77
C PHE A 105 -0.41 9.77 14.22
N ALA A 106 -0.49 10.81 15.04
CA ALA A 106 -0.21 12.18 14.63
C ALA A 106 0.94 12.78 15.44
N ASP A 107 1.67 13.73 14.87
CA ASP A 107 2.59 14.57 15.64
C ASP A 107 1.83 15.36 16.73
N ALA A 108 2.54 15.82 17.76
CA ALA A 108 1.94 16.51 18.91
C ALA A 108 1.09 17.73 18.54
N THR A 109 1.39 18.45 17.46
CA THR A 109 0.60 19.63 17.06
C THR A 109 -0.69 19.20 16.37
N THR A 110 -0.59 18.23 15.46
CA THR A 110 -1.74 17.67 14.75
C THR A 110 -2.67 16.91 15.70
N TYR A 111 -2.13 16.14 16.66
CA TYR A 111 -2.90 15.43 17.68
C TYR A 111 -3.78 16.36 18.51
N GLU A 112 -3.22 17.46 19.03
CA GLU A 112 -3.99 18.40 19.86
C GLU A 112 -5.19 18.98 19.11
N LYS A 113 -5.00 19.35 17.84
CA LYS A 113 -6.09 19.84 16.99
C LYS A 113 -7.13 18.75 16.70
N LEU A 114 -6.68 17.52 16.40
CA LEU A 114 -7.58 16.39 16.15
C LEU A 114 -8.38 15.99 17.39
N ARG A 115 -7.81 16.12 18.59
CA ARG A 115 -8.50 15.87 19.85
C ARG A 115 -9.67 16.83 20.08
N GLU A 116 -9.58 18.05 19.55
CA GLU A 116 -10.65 19.05 19.59
C GLU A 116 -11.71 18.82 18.51
N LEU A 117 -11.29 18.43 17.30
CA LEU A 117 -12.16 18.25 16.14
C LEU A 117 -12.94 16.93 16.15
N LEU A 118 -12.28 15.84 16.53
CA LEU A 118 -12.89 14.52 16.49
C LEU A 118 -13.77 14.34 17.74
N PRO A 119 -15.11 14.26 17.60
CA PRO A 119 -15.97 13.94 18.73
C PRO A 119 -15.59 12.57 19.29
N ARG A 120 -15.76 12.37 20.61
CA ARG A 120 -15.69 11.04 21.22
C ARG A 120 -16.87 10.22 20.68
N ALA A 121 -16.69 9.58 19.54
CA ALA A 121 -17.70 8.74 18.91
C ALA A 121 -17.85 7.45 19.73
N GLU A 122 -18.74 7.48 20.72
CA GLU A 122 -19.15 6.30 21.50
C GLU A 122 -20.53 5.78 21.08
N ALA A 123 -21.13 6.34 20.01
CA ALA A 123 -22.41 5.88 19.51
C ALA A 123 -22.30 4.55 18.75
N GLU A 124 -23.25 3.66 19.01
CA GLU A 124 -23.30 2.32 18.42
C GLU A 124 -23.46 2.40 16.89
N GLY A 125 -22.40 2.04 16.15
CA GLY A 125 -22.38 2.03 14.68
C GLY A 125 -21.46 3.05 14.01
N ASP A 126 -20.84 3.94 14.78
CA ASP A 126 -19.82 4.88 14.28
C ASP A 126 -18.48 4.17 14.00
N PRO A 127 -17.64 4.73 13.09
CA PRO A 127 -16.30 4.21 12.87
C PRO A 127 -15.52 4.26 14.18
N GLN A 128 -14.87 3.15 14.53
CA GLN A 128 -13.99 3.14 15.69
C GLN A 128 -12.74 3.94 15.33
N ILE A 129 -12.64 5.16 15.83
CA ILE A 129 -11.49 6.04 15.60
C ILE A 129 -10.66 6.07 16.87
N HIS A 130 -9.47 5.51 16.79
CA HIS A 130 -8.47 5.50 17.84
C HIS A 130 -7.43 6.58 17.57
N LEU A 131 -7.55 7.71 18.27
CA LEU A 131 -6.52 8.76 18.25
C LEU A 131 -5.45 8.43 19.30
N HIS A 132 -4.23 8.11 18.85
CA HIS A 132 -3.12 7.71 19.72
C HIS A 132 -2.37 8.92 20.24
N ASP A 133 -2.09 8.96 21.55
CA ASP A 133 -1.35 10.06 22.17
C ASP A 133 0.15 9.98 21.85
N PRO A 134 0.72 10.97 21.14
CA PRO A 134 2.13 10.95 20.77
C PRO A 134 3.07 11.11 21.96
N SER A 135 2.61 11.54 23.14
CA SER A 135 3.47 11.62 24.33
C SER A 135 3.98 10.26 24.80
N GLY A 136 3.29 9.16 24.43
CA GLY A 136 3.68 7.79 24.75
C GLY A 136 4.67 7.16 23.75
N ALA A 137 5.01 7.85 22.66
CA ALA A 137 5.78 7.26 21.58
C ALA A 137 7.22 6.89 21.98
N TRP A 138 7.89 7.75 22.74
CA TRP A 138 9.24 7.48 23.23
C TRP A 138 9.26 6.28 24.17
N GLN A 139 8.30 6.20 25.10
CA GLN A 139 8.17 5.06 26.01
C GLN A 139 7.95 3.75 25.24
N ALA A 140 7.07 3.74 24.24
CA ALA A 140 6.84 2.56 23.39
C ALA A 140 8.13 2.10 22.67
N HIS A 141 8.95 3.06 22.22
CA HIS A 141 10.26 2.77 21.62
C HIS A 141 11.26 2.17 22.61
N GLU A 142 11.34 2.73 23.82
CA GLU A 142 12.22 2.23 24.89
C GLU A 142 11.83 0.79 25.28
N GLU A 143 10.55 0.55 25.57
CA GLU A 143 10.04 -0.77 25.97
C GLU A 143 10.27 -1.84 24.90
N ARG A 144 10.08 -1.52 23.60
CA ARG A 144 10.41 -2.46 22.51
C ARG A 144 11.91 -2.70 22.38
N THR A 145 12.72 -1.66 22.60
CA THR A 145 14.18 -1.76 22.58
C THR A 145 14.69 -2.66 23.70
N GLU A 146 14.14 -2.54 24.91
CA GLU A 146 14.46 -3.37 26.07
C GLU A 146 14.02 -4.83 25.90
N ARG A 147 12.82 -5.05 25.34
CA ARG A 147 12.33 -6.40 24.97
C ARG A 147 13.16 -7.06 23.86
N GLY A 148 14.07 -6.31 23.22
CA GLY A 148 14.94 -6.83 22.16
C GLY A 148 14.20 -7.20 20.88
N VAL A 149 13.04 -6.60 20.63
CA VAL A 149 12.21 -6.93 19.46
C VAL A 149 12.96 -6.52 18.17
N PRO A 150 13.35 -7.46 17.29
CA PRO A 150 14.29 -7.17 16.21
C PRO A 150 13.73 -6.36 15.04
N GLN A 151 12.41 -6.12 15.01
CA GLN A 151 11.63 -5.97 13.76
C GLN A 151 12.02 -4.76 12.89
N PHE A 152 12.66 -3.73 13.45
CA PHE A 152 13.05 -2.53 12.69
C PHE A 152 14.55 -2.25 12.70
N ARG A 153 15.38 -3.14 13.25
CA ARG A 153 16.84 -2.93 13.25
C ARG A 153 17.44 -3.47 11.95
N PRO A 154 18.22 -2.65 11.21
CA PRO A 154 18.92 -3.16 10.03
C PRO A 154 19.86 -4.29 10.48
N ARG A 155 19.87 -5.41 9.74
CA ARG A 155 20.80 -6.52 9.98
C ARG A 155 22.22 -5.95 10.08
N ARG A 156 22.94 -6.28 11.16
CA ARG A 156 24.31 -5.81 11.51
C ARG A 156 25.42 -6.09 10.47
N GLY A 157 25.08 -6.49 9.24
CA GLY A 157 26.00 -6.92 8.17
C GLY A 157 26.39 -5.86 7.14
N ALA A 158 25.73 -4.69 7.10
CA ALA A 158 26.13 -3.60 6.20
C ALA A 158 27.36 -2.86 6.76
N ARG A 159 28.55 -3.46 6.63
CA ARG A 159 29.83 -2.83 6.93
C ARG A 159 30.11 -1.74 5.90
N GLY A 160 29.67 -0.51 6.18
CA GLY A 160 30.05 0.65 5.37
C GLY A 160 29.19 1.87 5.68
N ARG A 161 29.83 2.89 6.28
CA ARG A 161 29.30 4.21 6.67
C ARG A 161 28.47 4.29 7.96
N ALA A 162 28.75 5.38 8.68
CA ALA A 162 28.51 5.67 10.08
C ALA A 162 27.09 5.36 10.61
N PRO A 163 26.94 5.07 11.92
CA PRO A 163 25.63 5.05 12.55
C PRO A 163 25.06 6.47 12.53
N SER A 164 24.14 6.75 11.60
CA SER A 164 23.17 7.81 11.88
C SER A 164 22.20 7.31 12.94
N PRO A 165 21.78 8.18 13.88
CA PRO A 165 21.02 7.83 15.08
C PRO A 165 19.65 7.21 14.71
N GLN A 166 18.85 6.87 15.72
CA GLN A 166 17.59 6.10 15.72
C GLN A 166 16.45 6.68 14.85
N ASN A 167 16.77 7.04 13.63
CA ASN A 167 16.07 7.95 12.77
C ASN A 167 14.77 7.30 12.25
N GLY A 168 13.65 7.69 12.86
CA GLY A 168 12.29 7.22 12.51
C GLY A 168 11.85 5.92 13.17
N LEU A 169 12.67 5.30 14.03
CA LEU A 169 12.28 4.08 14.73
C LEU A 169 11.17 4.34 15.77
N VAL A 170 11.18 5.52 16.39
CA VAL A 170 10.17 5.92 17.38
C VAL A 170 8.75 5.85 16.79
N TRP A 171 8.56 6.40 15.59
CA TRP A 171 7.29 6.32 14.88
C TRP A 171 6.86 4.88 14.60
N ALA A 172 7.76 4.05 14.07
CA ALA A 172 7.47 2.67 13.72
C ALA A 172 7.13 1.80 14.95
N ASP A 173 7.90 1.96 16.03
CA ASP A 173 7.68 1.24 17.29
C ASP A 173 6.39 1.69 17.98
N TRP A 174 6.11 3.00 17.99
CA TRP A 174 4.87 3.54 18.54
C TRP A 174 3.64 3.08 17.75
N ILE A 175 3.69 3.09 16.41
CA ILE A 175 2.60 2.56 15.58
C ILE A 175 2.38 1.08 15.85
N ALA A 176 3.45 0.27 15.88
CA ALA A 176 3.34 -1.16 16.13
C ALA A 176 2.77 -1.47 17.52
N GLU A 177 3.16 -0.70 18.55
CA GLU A 177 2.65 -0.86 19.91
C GLU A 177 1.18 -0.41 20.03
N GLY A 178 0.82 0.74 19.43
CA GLY A 178 -0.55 1.27 19.48
C GLY A 178 -1.58 0.41 18.74
N LEU A 179 -1.13 -0.49 17.85
CA LEU A 179 -1.98 -1.51 17.24
C LEU A 179 -2.21 -2.73 18.15
N ASP A 180 -1.50 -2.84 19.28
CA ASP A 180 -1.62 -3.91 20.27
C ASP A 180 -1.53 -5.31 19.64
N GLY A 181 -0.54 -5.49 18.77
CA GLY A 181 -0.33 -6.75 18.06
C GLY A 181 -1.45 -7.14 17.08
N ARG A 182 -2.34 -6.22 16.70
CA ARG A 182 -3.33 -6.41 15.62
C ARG A 182 -2.75 -5.98 14.27
N ALA A 183 -3.15 -6.66 13.21
CA ALA A 183 -2.86 -6.28 11.85
C ALA A 183 -3.81 -5.16 11.38
N VAL A 184 -3.32 -4.27 10.55
CA VAL A 184 -4.15 -3.33 9.78
C VAL A 184 -4.23 -3.75 8.32
N ARG A 185 -5.32 -3.43 7.63
CA ARG A 185 -5.42 -3.66 6.17
C ARG A 185 -4.66 -2.61 5.39
N ALA A 186 -4.67 -1.37 5.87
CA ALA A 186 -4.07 -0.25 5.17
C ALA A 186 -3.16 0.58 6.09
N LEU A 187 -2.09 1.12 5.50
CA LEU A 187 -1.26 2.18 6.09
C LEU A 187 -1.31 3.40 5.17
N HIS A 188 -1.64 4.56 5.73
CA HIS A 188 -1.57 5.85 5.06
C HIS A 188 -0.52 6.73 5.73
N VAL A 189 0.52 7.12 5.00
CA VAL A 189 1.60 7.98 5.51
C VAL A 189 1.52 9.34 4.85
N ILE A 190 1.39 10.40 5.65
CA ILE A 190 1.28 11.78 5.18
C ILE A 190 2.39 12.59 5.82
N THR A 191 3.35 13.05 5.00
CA THR A 191 4.43 13.90 5.47
C THR A 191 5.17 14.54 4.29
N ASP A 192 5.96 15.58 4.59
CA ASP A 192 6.91 16.14 3.64
C ASP A 192 7.94 15.09 3.19
N ALA A 193 8.42 15.24 1.96
CA ALA A 193 9.51 14.44 1.44
C ALA A 193 10.61 15.33 0.88
N VAL A 194 11.82 14.79 0.78
CA VAL A 194 13.00 15.47 0.22
C VAL A 194 13.85 14.49 -0.57
N PHE A 195 14.77 15.01 -1.37
CA PHE A 195 15.85 14.22 -1.96
C PHE A 195 17.16 14.43 -1.19
N ASP A 196 17.85 13.35 -0.90
CA ASP A 196 19.28 13.34 -0.56
C ASP A 196 20.05 12.80 -1.77
N GLY A 197 20.53 13.71 -2.61
CA GLY A 197 21.04 13.35 -3.94
C GLY A 197 19.93 12.82 -4.84
N ASP A 198 20.02 11.55 -5.24
CA ASP A 198 19.01 10.82 -6.01
C ASP A 198 18.04 10.03 -5.14
N ARG A 199 18.27 9.99 -3.82
CA ARG A 199 17.53 9.17 -2.89
C ARG A 199 16.32 9.93 -2.33
N PRO A 200 15.09 9.48 -2.56
CA PRO A 200 13.93 10.11 -1.93
C PRO A 200 13.79 9.65 -0.48
N LEU A 201 13.45 10.58 0.40
CA LEU A 201 13.32 10.38 1.84
C LEU A 201 12.05 11.06 2.33
N LEU A 202 11.29 10.38 3.20
CA LEU A 202 10.27 11.04 4.01
C LEU A 202 10.94 11.78 5.16
N ARG A 203 10.49 13.00 5.41
CA ARG A 203 10.94 13.83 6.52
C ARG A 203 9.95 13.71 7.66
N LEU A 204 10.40 13.42 8.87
CA LEU A 204 9.54 13.26 10.05
C LEU A 204 10.12 14.05 11.24
N SER A 205 9.32 14.32 12.26
CA SER A 205 9.86 14.61 13.59
C SER A 205 10.61 13.38 14.13
N PRO A 206 11.77 13.52 14.80
CA PRO A 206 12.46 12.39 15.43
C PRO A 206 11.62 11.72 16.52
N ASP A 207 10.80 12.52 17.21
CA ASP A 207 9.85 12.09 18.22
C ASP A 207 8.50 12.77 17.93
N PRO A 208 7.41 12.02 17.70
CA PRO A 208 6.08 12.60 17.49
C PRO A 208 5.56 13.35 18.72
N GLY A 209 5.98 13.01 19.93
CA GLY A 209 5.53 13.61 21.19
C GLY A 209 6.10 14.99 21.46
N ILE A 210 7.16 15.38 20.74
CA ILE A 210 7.86 16.65 20.94
C ILE A 210 7.58 17.57 19.75
N ARG A 211 7.12 18.80 20.05
CA ARG A 211 7.03 19.87 19.06
C ARG A 211 8.43 20.24 18.60
N THR A 212 8.78 19.83 17.39
CA THR A 212 10.11 20.04 16.82
C THR A 212 10.06 21.09 15.72
N GLY A 213 11.02 22.02 15.74
CA GLY A 213 11.14 23.01 14.67
C GLY A 213 11.52 22.37 13.32
N PRO A 214 11.39 23.10 12.20
CA PRO A 214 11.71 22.57 10.87
C PRO A 214 13.15 22.03 10.76
N SER A 215 14.10 22.61 11.48
CA SER A 215 15.51 22.19 11.44
C SER A 215 15.80 20.87 12.15
N HIS A 216 14.86 20.35 12.97
CA HIS A 216 15.05 19.15 13.76
C HIS A 216 14.16 18.02 13.24
N CYS A 217 14.58 17.42 12.13
CA CYS A 217 13.88 16.33 11.48
C CYS A 217 14.74 15.08 11.36
N THR A 218 14.08 13.94 11.29
CA THR A 218 14.64 12.65 10.89
C THR A 218 14.20 12.30 9.48
N TYR A 219 14.92 11.38 8.84
CA TYR A 219 14.62 10.92 7.49
C TYR A 219 14.38 9.41 7.44
N VAL A 220 13.35 9.02 6.70
CA VAL A 220 12.91 7.62 6.56
C VAL A 220 12.86 7.26 5.08
N THR A 221 13.40 6.10 4.74
CA THR A 221 13.50 5.64 3.36
C THR A 221 12.29 4.79 2.99
N GLY A 222 12.02 4.61 1.69
CA GLY A 222 10.93 3.74 1.24
C GLY A 222 10.99 2.32 1.81
N ASP A 223 12.19 1.73 1.90
CA ASP A 223 12.40 0.42 2.52
C ASP A 223 11.92 0.33 3.98
N ARG A 224 12.06 1.42 4.74
CA ARG A 224 11.62 1.47 6.14
C ARG A 224 10.11 1.56 6.25
N VAL A 225 9.48 2.34 5.37
CA VAL A 225 8.02 2.41 5.29
C VAL A 225 7.44 1.06 4.88
N ARG A 226 8.04 0.41 3.87
CA ARG A 226 7.67 -0.94 3.46
C ARG A 226 7.81 -1.95 4.60
N LEU A 227 8.95 -1.93 5.30
CA LEU A 227 9.16 -2.80 6.45
C LEU A 227 8.12 -2.58 7.56
N LEU A 228 7.76 -1.32 7.85
CA LEU A 228 6.69 -1.00 8.78
C LEU A 228 5.36 -1.57 8.31
N ALA A 229 4.96 -1.29 7.06
CA ALA A 229 3.72 -1.79 6.46
C ALA A 229 3.64 -3.33 6.56
N ASP A 230 4.71 -4.03 6.20
CA ASP A 230 4.76 -5.49 6.27
C ASP A 230 4.70 -5.99 7.72
N THR A 231 5.36 -5.30 8.67
CA THR A 231 5.36 -5.66 10.09
C THR A 231 3.98 -5.52 10.74
N ILE A 232 3.22 -4.50 10.38
CA ILE A 232 1.85 -4.30 10.88
C ILE A 232 0.80 -5.02 10.02
N GLY A 233 1.24 -5.82 9.04
CA GLY A 233 0.35 -6.61 8.20
C GLY A 233 -0.45 -5.82 7.16
N ALA A 234 -0.12 -4.55 6.92
CA ALA A 234 -0.79 -3.74 5.92
C ALA A 234 -0.66 -4.41 4.54
N SER A 235 -1.79 -4.55 3.85
CA SER A 235 -1.87 -5.03 2.46
C SER A 235 -1.94 -3.85 1.48
N VAL A 236 -2.57 -2.75 1.90
CA VAL A 236 -2.63 -1.48 1.18
C VAL A 236 -1.63 -0.49 1.78
N LEU A 237 -0.88 0.20 0.94
CA LEU A 237 -0.03 1.31 1.35
C LEU A 237 -0.44 2.56 0.58
N SER A 238 -0.49 3.71 1.24
CA SER A 238 -0.81 4.97 0.59
C SER A 238 0.06 6.09 1.12
N PHE A 239 0.44 7.01 0.23
CA PHE A 239 1.24 8.19 0.54
C PHE A 239 0.43 9.45 0.28
N GLY A 240 0.39 10.37 1.24
CA GLY A 240 -0.16 11.70 1.09
C GLY A 240 0.96 12.72 1.00
N SER A 241 1.01 13.48 -0.09
CA SER A 241 1.91 14.63 -0.23
C SER A 241 1.18 15.89 0.22
N PRO A 242 1.63 16.56 1.29
CA PRO A 242 0.92 17.69 1.85
C PRO A 242 0.89 18.91 0.92
N PRO A 243 -0.03 19.86 1.15
CA PRO A 243 -0.04 21.12 0.42
C PRO A 243 1.31 21.82 0.52
N ASP A 244 1.74 22.43 -0.58
CA ASP A 244 3.00 23.17 -0.69
C ASP A 244 4.27 22.34 -0.42
N ASN A 245 4.20 21.00 -0.42
CA ASN A 245 5.37 20.13 -0.27
C ASN A 245 6.38 20.36 -1.41
N PRO A 246 7.55 20.97 -1.16
CA PRO A 246 8.53 21.22 -2.21
C PRO A 246 9.14 19.92 -2.76
N GLY A 247 9.01 18.81 -2.04
CA GLY A 247 9.47 17.49 -2.45
C GLY A 247 8.34 16.55 -2.84
N ASP A 248 7.24 17.04 -3.41
CA ASP A 248 6.17 16.16 -3.94
C ASP A 248 6.72 15.06 -4.86
N ALA A 249 7.66 15.41 -5.73
CA ALA A 249 8.34 14.46 -6.60
C ALA A 249 9.04 13.34 -5.81
N ALA A 250 9.61 13.62 -4.63
CA ALA A 250 10.21 12.60 -3.78
C ALA A 250 9.15 11.64 -3.21
N THR A 251 7.99 12.15 -2.78
CA THR A 251 6.84 11.31 -2.36
C THR A 251 6.38 10.40 -3.50
N ARG A 252 6.30 10.94 -4.73
CA ARG A 252 5.94 10.17 -5.92
C ARG A 252 6.96 9.07 -6.24
N VAL A 253 8.26 9.37 -6.20
CA VAL A 253 9.32 8.35 -6.40
C VAL A 253 9.25 7.25 -5.34
N LEU A 254 8.94 7.59 -4.08
CA LEU A 254 8.75 6.59 -3.02
C LEU A 254 7.56 5.69 -3.30
N ALA A 255 6.41 6.27 -3.64
CA ALA A 255 5.20 5.52 -3.96
C ALA A 255 5.38 4.66 -5.22
N ASP A 256 6.08 5.17 -6.24
CA ASP A 256 6.45 4.48 -7.48
C ASP A 256 7.36 3.28 -7.21
N GLY A 257 8.47 3.49 -6.52
CA GLY A 257 9.44 2.44 -6.21
C GLY A 257 8.86 1.34 -5.32
N ILE A 258 8.05 1.70 -4.31
CA ILE A 258 7.37 0.71 -3.46
C ILE A 258 6.26 0.01 -4.23
N GLY A 259 5.45 0.76 -4.98
CA GLY A 259 4.33 0.22 -5.75
C GLY A 259 4.75 -0.80 -6.79
N LEU A 260 5.92 -0.65 -7.40
CA LEU A 260 6.49 -1.66 -8.30
C LEU A 260 6.91 -2.95 -7.59
N GLN A 261 7.47 -2.83 -6.38
CA GLN A 261 8.19 -3.91 -5.70
C GLN A 261 7.37 -4.61 -4.61
N ARG A 262 6.21 -4.09 -4.24
CA ARG A 262 5.41 -4.58 -3.13
C ARG A 262 4.10 -5.21 -3.61
N SER A 263 3.78 -6.38 -3.06
CA SER A 263 2.46 -7.01 -3.24
C SER A 263 1.37 -6.20 -2.56
N GLY A 264 0.23 -6.10 -3.23
CA GLY A 264 -0.94 -5.33 -2.80
C GLY A 264 -0.99 -3.90 -3.38
N PRO A 265 -2.13 -3.21 -3.22
CA PRO A 265 -2.31 -1.84 -3.70
C PRO A 265 -1.34 -0.85 -3.09
N THR A 266 -0.79 0.04 -3.93
CA THR A 266 -0.03 1.21 -3.47
C THR A 266 -0.61 2.47 -4.10
N PHE A 267 -0.97 3.44 -3.27
CA PHE A 267 -1.55 4.71 -3.70
C PHE A 267 -0.61 5.88 -3.41
N TYR A 268 -0.65 6.87 -4.30
CA TYR A 268 -0.18 8.22 -4.01
C TYR A 268 -1.39 9.17 -4.06
N SER A 269 -1.42 10.17 -3.19
CA SER A 269 -2.40 11.25 -3.17
C SER A 269 -1.74 12.63 -2.99
N SER A 270 -2.12 13.58 -3.83
CA SER A 270 -1.78 14.99 -3.70
C SER A 270 -2.85 15.72 -2.90
N LEU A 271 -2.51 16.19 -1.69
CA LEU A 271 -3.45 16.94 -0.85
C LEU A 271 -3.76 18.33 -1.42
N THR A 272 -2.90 18.87 -2.28
CA THR A 272 -3.20 20.11 -3.03
C THR A 272 -4.41 19.92 -3.96
N LEU A 273 -4.56 18.75 -4.55
CA LEU A 273 -5.62 18.42 -5.51
C LEU A 273 -6.79 17.64 -4.87
N ASP A 274 -6.60 17.07 -3.68
CA ASP A 274 -7.60 16.36 -2.88
C ASP A 274 -7.53 16.78 -1.40
N PRO A 275 -7.84 18.06 -1.08
CA PRO A 275 -7.68 18.60 0.27
C PRO A 275 -8.64 18.01 1.31
N GLU A 276 -9.69 17.32 0.86
CA GLU A 276 -10.66 16.62 1.71
C GLU A 276 -10.43 15.11 1.77
N GLY A 277 -9.44 14.57 1.03
CA GLY A 277 -9.16 13.15 0.95
C GLY A 277 -10.28 12.32 0.30
N LEU A 278 -11.21 12.94 -0.43
CA LEU A 278 -12.36 12.27 -1.03
C LEU A 278 -11.91 11.25 -2.09
N HIS A 279 -10.94 11.61 -2.91
CA HIS A 279 -10.46 10.73 -3.96
C HIS A 279 -9.73 9.53 -3.36
N LEU A 280 -8.89 9.75 -2.35
CA LEU A 280 -8.21 8.67 -1.65
C LEU A 280 -9.21 7.76 -0.92
N ALA A 281 -10.23 8.31 -0.26
CA ALA A 281 -11.29 7.54 0.39
C ALA A 281 -12.03 6.62 -0.60
N HIS A 282 -12.32 7.11 -1.81
CA HIS A 282 -12.87 6.28 -2.89
C HIS A 282 -11.91 5.18 -3.33
N ALA A 283 -10.60 5.42 -3.37
CA ALA A 283 -9.60 4.39 -3.69
C ALA A 283 -9.55 3.29 -2.61
N HIS A 284 -9.64 3.65 -1.33
CA HIS A 284 -9.79 2.66 -0.25
C HIS A 284 -11.09 1.86 -0.39
N ALA A 285 -12.22 2.52 -0.64
CA ALA A 285 -13.50 1.84 -0.87
C ALA A 285 -13.50 0.94 -2.11
N PHE A 286 -12.68 1.27 -3.11
CA PHE A 286 -12.49 0.43 -4.29
C PHE A 286 -11.81 -0.89 -3.93
N VAL A 287 -10.69 -0.83 -3.21
CA VAL A 287 -9.96 -2.04 -2.78
C VAL A 287 -10.76 -2.84 -1.75
N ALA A 288 -11.51 -2.14 -0.88
CA ALA A 288 -12.33 -2.77 0.14
C ALA A 288 -13.55 -3.53 -0.39
N ASP A 289 -13.92 -3.36 -1.68
CA ASP A 289 -15.12 -3.96 -2.26
C ASP A 289 -14.80 -5.22 -3.09
N PRO A 290 -14.79 -6.42 -2.48
CA PRO A 290 -14.48 -7.67 -3.19
C PRO A 290 -15.52 -8.00 -4.28
N ARG A 291 -16.66 -7.29 -4.32
CA ARG A 291 -17.73 -7.49 -5.30
C ARG A 291 -17.60 -6.58 -6.52
N GLY A 292 -16.60 -5.70 -6.56
CA GLY A 292 -16.32 -4.79 -7.68
C GLY A 292 -17.49 -3.89 -8.08
N ARG A 293 -18.27 -3.41 -7.11
CA ARG A 293 -19.35 -2.42 -7.28
C ARG A 293 -18.80 -1.00 -7.29
N THR A 294 -17.72 -0.76 -6.56
CA THR A 294 -17.04 0.55 -6.59
C THR A 294 -16.33 0.73 -7.93
N PRO A 295 -16.52 1.88 -8.61
CA PRO A 295 -15.85 2.15 -9.88
C PRO A 295 -14.35 2.36 -9.68
N ILE A 296 -13.58 2.06 -10.73
CA ILE A 296 -12.15 2.29 -10.78
C ILE A 296 -11.85 3.80 -10.60
N PRO A 297 -11.03 4.21 -9.61
CA PRO A 297 -10.66 5.62 -9.38
C PRO A 297 -10.02 6.28 -10.62
N ARG A 298 -10.31 7.57 -10.85
CA ARG A 298 -9.87 8.33 -12.06
C ARG A 298 -9.38 9.74 -11.75
N TYR A 299 -8.98 9.96 -10.51
CA TYR A 299 -8.78 11.30 -9.99
C TYR A 299 -7.36 11.78 -10.30
N PRO A 300 -7.17 13.02 -10.78
CA PRO A 300 -5.84 13.56 -11.10
C PRO A 300 -4.95 13.74 -9.86
N SER A 301 -5.56 13.80 -8.67
CA SER A 301 -4.83 13.83 -7.41
C SER A 301 -4.17 12.50 -7.07
N LEU A 302 -4.45 11.40 -7.79
CA LEU A 302 -4.01 10.06 -7.46
C LEU A 302 -3.27 9.39 -8.61
N PHE A 303 -2.32 8.52 -8.25
CA PHE A 303 -2.01 7.36 -9.06
C PHE A 303 -1.97 6.11 -8.18
N ALA A 304 -2.13 4.94 -8.80
CA ALA A 304 -2.19 3.68 -8.10
C ALA A 304 -1.39 2.60 -8.83
N TYR A 305 -0.67 1.80 -8.05
CA TYR A 305 -0.24 0.46 -8.44
C TYR A 305 -1.28 -0.55 -7.96
N LEU A 306 -1.92 -1.24 -8.88
CA LEU A 306 -2.91 -2.27 -8.59
C LEU A 306 -2.56 -3.54 -9.35
N GLN A 307 -2.71 -4.69 -8.69
CA GLN A 307 -2.63 -5.97 -9.39
C GLN A 307 -3.93 -6.21 -10.18
N PRO A 308 -3.87 -6.85 -11.37
CA PRO A 308 -5.03 -7.18 -12.20
C PRO A 308 -6.20 -7.82 -11.46
N GLU A 309 -5.93 -8.69 -10.50
CA GLU A 309 -6.92 -9.44 -9.72
C GLU A 309 -7.83 -8.53 -8.89
N HIS A 310 -7.35 -7.33 -8.51
CA HIS A 310 -8.16 -6.34 -7.79
C HIS A 310 -9.16 -5.61 -8.69
N VAL A 311 -9.01 -5.69 -10.01
CA VAL A 311 -9.74 -4.87 -10.98
C VAL A 311 -10.59 -5.73 -11.94
N GLU A 312 -10.37 -7.05 -11.98
CA GLU A 312 -11.10 -7.98 -12.83
C GLU A 312 -12.63 -7.92 -12.62
N GLY A 313 -13.09 -7.91 -11.37
CA GLY A 313 -14.52 -7.79 -11.02
C GLY A 313 -15.16 -6.50 -11.56
N PRO A 314 -14.63 -5.31 -11.21
CA PRO A 314 -15.07 -4.02 -11.74
C PRO A 314 -15.09 -3.93 -13.28
N LEU A 315 -14.13 -4.55 -13.98
CA LEU A 315 -14.05 -4.53 -15.44
C LEU A 315 -15.14 -5.35 -16.12
N ARG A 316 -15.69 -6.37 -15.45
CA ARG A 316 -16.81 -7.17 -15.98
C ARG A 316 -18.14 -6.43 -15.99
N ARG A 317 -18.22 -5.24 -15.38
CA ARG A 317 -19.43 -4.40 -15.37
C ARG A 317 -19.27 -3.22 -16.34
N PRO A 318 -20.32 -2.87 -17.11
CA PRO A 318 -20.32 -1.63 -17.87
C PRO A 318 -20.10 -0.45 -16.92
N TRP A 319 -19.23 0.47 -17.30
CA TRP A 319 -18.96 1.63 -16.45
C TRP A 319 -20.17 2.55 -16.40
N ILE A 320 -20.40 3.17 -15.23
CA ILE A 320 -21.51 4.09 -15.00
C ILE A 320 -21.48 5.19 -16.08
N GLY A 321 -22.58 5.33 -16.84
CA GLY A 321 -22.73 6.27 -17.95
C GLY A 321 -22.66 5.66 -19.36
N PHE A 322 -22.62 4.32 -19.49
CA PHE A 322 -22.65 3.63 -20.79
C PHE A 322 -23.90 2.75 -20.94
N ASP A 323 -24.82 3.13 -21.83
CA ASP A 323 -26.05 2.37 -22.16
C ASP A 323 -25.86 1.40 -23.34
N GLY A 324 -24.62 1.17 -23.79
CA GLY A 324 -24.32 0.27 -24.90
C GLY A 324 -24.16 -1.20 -24.48
N PRO A 325 -24.41 -2.17 -25.39
CA PRO A 325 -24.11 -3.57 -25.12
C PRO A 325 -22.61 -3.77 -24.89
N VAL A 326 -22.23 -4.38 -23.76
CA VAL A 326 -20.85 -4.80 -23.49
C VAL A 326 -20.47 -5.84 -24.54
N GLN A 327 -19.59 -5.48 -25.46
CA GLN A 327 -19.15 -6.37 -26.53
C GLN A 327 -18.13 -7.40 -25.98
N PRO A 328 -18.34 -8.71 -26.21
CA PRO A 328 -17.58 -9.79 -25.56
C PRO A 328 -16.13 -10.01 -26.06
N TRP A 329 -15.61 -9.16 -26.95
CA TRP A 329 -14.25 -9.32 -27.48
C TRP A 329 -13.12 -8.95 -26.49
N LEU A 330 -13.45 -8.49 -25.28
CA LEU A 330 -12.52 -8.48 -24.14
C LEU A 330 -12.11 -9.90 -23.67
N ALA A 331 -12.76 -10.95 -24.18
CA ALA A 331 -12.30 -12.34 -24.07
C ALA A 331 -11.44 -12.79 -25.27
N ALA A 332 -11.10 -11.89 -26.21
CA ALA A 332 -10.14 -12.21 -27.25
C ALA A 332 -8.75 -12.23 -26.60
N ASP A 333 -8.27 -13.45 -26.34
CA ASP A 333 -6.88 -13.73 -26.00
C ASP A 333 -5.96 -12.92 -26.91
N ALA A 334 -5.37 -11.84 -26.37
CA ALA A 334 -4.12 -11.36 -26.93
C ALA A 334 -3.17 -12.57 -26.89
N ALA A 335 -2.74 -13.02 -28.07
CA ALA A 335 -1.76 -14.08 -28.15
C ALA A 335 -0.59 -13.66 -27.25
N PRO A 336 -0.23 -14.45 -26.22
CA PRO A 336 0.87 -14.08 -25.36
C PRO A 336 2.08 -13.78 -26.23
N THR A 337 2.74 -12.66 -25.97
CA THR A 337 4.10 -12.48 -26.48
C THR A 337 4.97 -13.62 -25.96
N ASP A 338 6.08 -13.95 -26.63
CA ASP A 338 6.97 -15.02 -26.17
C ASP A 338 7.44 -14.79 -24.72
N ASP A 339 7.63 -13.53 -24.32
CA ASP A 339 7.91 -13.13 -22.94
C ASP A 339 6.74 -13.39 -21.98
N GLU A 340 5.49 -13.12 -22.40
CA GLU A 340 4.30 -13.42 -21.59
C GLU A 340 4.00 -14.92 -21.48
N ALA A 341 4.26 -15.68 -22.54
CA ALA A 341 4.16 -17.13 -22.54
C ALA A 341 5.20 -17.73 -21.60
N MET A 342 6.42 -17.18 -21.60
CA MET A 342 7.51 -17.60 -20.72
C MET A 342 7.23 -17.24 -19.27
N ASP A 343 6.75 -16.03 -18.99
CA ASP A 343 6.32 -15.66 -17.64
C ASP A 343 5.12 -16.51 -17.17
N ARG A 344 4.17 -16.84 -18.05
CA ARG A 344 3.06 -17.77 -17.72
C ARG A 344 3.57 -19.18 -17.42
N ALA A 345 4.55 -19.68 -18.16
CA ALA A 345 5.16 -20.97 -17.92
C ALA A 345 5.94 -20.98 -16.59
N LEU A 346 6.68 -19.91 -16.30
CA LEU A 346 7.35 -19.70 -15.00
C LEU A 346 6.35 -19.61 -13.85
N MET A 347 5.20 -18.95 -14.05
CA MET A 347 4.13 -18.87 -13.04
C MET A 347 3.35 -20.18 -12.87
N ALA A 348 3.13 -20.94 -13.94
CA ALA A 348 2.49 -22.26 -13.86
C ALA A 348 3.36 -23.30 -13.13
N GLN A 349 4.68 -23.08 -13.10
CA GLN A 349 5.64 -23.87 -12.33
C GLN A 349 5.98 -23.23 -10.98
N ALA A 350 5.53 -22.00 -10.72
CA ALA A 350 5.67 -21.43 -9.40
C ALA A 350 4.85 -22.31 -8.44
N PRO A 351 5.40 -22.63 -7.24
CA PRO A 351 4.64 -23.32 -6.20
C PRO A 351 3.32 -22.60 -5.99
N ASP A 352 2.19 -23.25 -5.68
CA ASP A 352 0.90 -22.55 -5.47
C ASP A 352 1.09 -21.41 -4.44
N VAL A 353 1.25 -20.20 -4.99
CA VAL A 353 1.69 -19.01 -4.24
C VAL A 353 0.52 -18.43 -3.47
N SER A 354 -0.70 -18.86 -3.81
CA SER A 354 -1.93 -18.40 -3.18
C SER A 354 -1.84 -18.61 -1.66
N PRO A 355 -2.30 -17.65 -0.85
CA PRO A 355 -2.44 -17.88 0.59
C PRO A 355 -3.23 -19.17 0.79
N GLY A 356 -2.73 -20.04 1.67
CA GLY A 356 -3.35 -21.35 1.87
C GLY A 356 -4.83 -21.17 2.22
N ASN A 357 -5.69 -22.05 1.68
CA ASN A 357 -7.15 -21.94 1.83
C ASN A 357 -7.59 -21.70 3.29
N ALA A 358 -6.86 -22.25 4.26
CA ALA A 358 -7.10 -22.05 5.68
C ALA A 358 -6.85 -20.61 6.16
N VAL A 359 -5.73 -19.98 5.80
CA VAL A 359 -5.42 -18.59 6.19
C VAL A 359 -6.40 -17.63 5.52
N ARG A 360 -6.73 -17.87 4.24
CA ARG A 360 -7.73 -17.08 3.52
C ARG A 360 -9.12 -17.20 4.13
N ALA A 361 -9.53 -18.41 4.52
CA ALA A 361 -10.80 -18.62 5.22
C ALA A 361 -10.82 -17.95 6.60
N TYR A 362 -9.69 -17.97 7.32
CA TYR A 362 -9.54 -17.26 8.59
C TYR A 362 -9.67 -15.74 8.39
N TYR A 363 -8.93 -15.15 7.45
CA TYR A 363 -9.04 -13.71 7.15
C TYR A 363 -10.47 -13.33 6.74
N ALA A 364 -11.12 -14.14 5.91
CA ALA A 364 -12.47 -13.90 5.47
C ALA A 364 -13.53 -14.04 6.57
N SER A 365 -13.20 -14.55 7.77
CA SER A 365 -14.13 -14.72 8.89
C SER A 365 -13.80 -13.88 10.12
N SER A 366 -12.53 -13.53 10.33
CA SER A 366 -12.06 -12.80 11.50
C SER A 366 -12.37 -11.30 11.44
N GLU A 367 -12.80 -10.75 12.58
CA GLU A 367 -12.94 -9.30 12.74
C GLU A 367 -11.57 -8.61 12.91
N SER A 368 -10.64 -9.28 13.58
CA SER A 368 -9.26 -8.84 13.79
C SER A 368 -8.30 -9.98 13.48
N VAL A 369 -7.18 -9.66 12.84
CA VAL A 369 -6.10 -10.60 12.52
C VAL A 369 -4.90 -10.26 13.39
N PRO A 370 -4.27 -11.23 14.09
CA PRO A 370 -3.04 -10.97 14.81
C PRO A 370 -1.93 -10.49 13.85
N GLY A 371 -1.22 -9.44 14.25
CA GLY A 371 -0.16 -8.79 13.48
C GLY A 371 0.93 -9.76 13.05
N TRP A 372 1.30 -10.72 13.90
CA TRP A 372 2.30 -11.73 13.54
C TRP A 372 1.86 -12.65 12.39
N VAL A 373 0.55 -12.94 12.27
CA VAL A 373 -0.01 -13.76 11.17
C VAL A 373 0.10 -12.99 9.87
N ALA A 374 -0.38 -11.75 9.85
CA ALA A 374 -0.33 -10.90 8.67
C ALA A 374 1.11 -10.58 8.26
N ALA A 375 1.99 -10.29 9.21
CA ALA A 375 3.41 -10.06 8.95
C ALA A 375 4.12 -11.30 8.38
N SER A 376 3.76 -12.49 8.87
CA SER A 376 4.30 -13.76 8.34
C SER A 376 3.85 -13.99 6.90
N GLU A 377 2.57 -13.76 6.58
CA GLU A 377 2.08 -13.82 5.20
C GLU A 377 2.78 -12.77 4.33
N ARG A 378 2.89 -11.50 4.77
CA ARG A 378 3.63 -10.47 4.02
C ARG A 378 5.08 -10.85 3.75
N TYR A 379 5.74 -11.47 4.72
CA TYR A 379 7.09 -12.00 4.53
C TYR A 379 7.12 -13.10 3.48
N ILE A 380 6.20 -14.07 3.54
CA ILE A 380 6.10 -15.15 2.55
C ILE A 380 5.87 -14.57 1.16
N ASP A 381 4.90 -13.68 0.99
CA ASP A 381 4.63 -13.00 -0.28
C ASP A 381 5.86 -12.29 -0.84
N ALA A 382 6.60 -11.56 0.01
CA ALA A 382 7.81 -10.86 -0.40
C ALA A 382 8.95 -11.84 -0.81
N GLN A 383 9.05 -13.00 -0.15
CA GLN A 383 10.02 -14.02 -0.56
C GLN A 383 9.62 -14.71 -1.85
N VAL A 384 8.33 -15.03 -2.05
CA VAL A 384 7.87 -15.62 -3.31
C VAL A 384 8.02 -14.66 -4.47
N ALA A 385 7.65 -13.38 -4.27
CA ALA A 385 7.91 -12.29 -5.21
C ALA A 385 9.38 -12.29 -5.67
N ARG A 386 10.31 -12.34 -4.70
CA ARG A 386 11.74 -12.37 -4.96
C ARG A 386 12.17 -13.65 -5.68
N LEU A 387 11.60 -14.79 -5.31
CA LEU A 387 11.87 -16.06 -5.97
C LEU A 387 11.49 -15.97 -7.44
N VAL A 388 10.25 -15.56 -7.76
CA VAL A 388 9.75 -15.36 -9.13
C VAL A 388 10.63 -14.40 -9.93
N GLN A 389 11.03 -13.26 -9.34
CA GLN A 389 11.89 -12.28 -10.01
C GLN A 389 13.31 -12.78 -10.29
N THR A 390 13.81 -13.71 -9.48
CA THR A 390 15.17 -14.24 -9.61
C THR A 390 15.21 -15.58 -10.31
N SER A 391 14.09 -16.30 -10.43
CA SER A 391 13.99 -17.57 -11.15
C SER A 391 14.36 -17.36 -12.62
N SER A 392 15.17 -18.28 -13.13
CA SER A 392 15.49 -18.38 -14.55
C SER A 392 14.75 -19.58 -15.12
N PRO A 393 14.51 -19.63 -16.45
CA PRO A 393 13.94 -20.82 -17.08
C PRO A 393 14.71 -22.09 -16.66
N PRO A 394 14.02 -23.23 -16.44
CA PRO A 394 14.65 -24.46 -15.97
C PRO A 394 15.82 -24.91 -16.85
N ASP A 395 15.74 -24.65 -18.15
CA ASP A 395 16.76 -25.06 -19.13
C ASP A 395 17.99 -24.15 -19.14
N VAL A 396 17.94 -23.01 -18.43
CA VAL A 396 19.00 -21.98 -18.43
C VAL A 396 19.67 -21.85 -17.05
N ALA A 397 18.95 -22.17 -15.97
CA ALA A 397 19.47 -22.04 -14.62
C ALA A 397 20.51 -23.14 -14.27
N PRO A 398 21.66 -22.81 -13.65
CA PRO A 398 22.56 -23.82 -13.09
C PRO A 398 21.83 -24.73 -12.08
N ALA A 399 22.11 -26.04 -12.08
CA ALA A 399 21.45 -27.01 -11.19
C ALA A 399 21.45 -26.59 -9.71
N ALA A 400 22.55 -25.98 -9.24
CA ALA A 400 22.64 -25.46 -7.87
C ALA A 400 21.61 -24.37 -7.55
N LYS A 401 21.31 -23.48 -8.52
CA LYS A 401 20.28 -22.45 -8.38
C LYS A 401 18.88 -23.08 -8.33
N GLN A 402 18.62 -24.06 -9.19
CA GLN A 402 17.34 -24.78 -9.18
C GLN A 402 17.09 -25.48 -7.84
N SER A 403 18.10 -26.16 -7.29
CA SER A 403 17.99 -26.79 -5.96
C SER A 403 17.78 -25.77 -4.84
N TYR A 404 18.43 -24.59 -4.93
CA TYR A 404 18.21 -23.50 -3.98
C TYR A 404 16.79 -22.93 -4.07
N ASP A 405 16.29 -22.70 -5.28
CA ASP A 405 14.95 -22.17 -5.53
C ASP A 405 13.87 -23.15 -5.03
N LEU A 406 14.05 -24.45 -5.27
CA LEU A 406 13.17 -25.51 -4.78
C LEU A 406 13.18 -25.57 -3.24
N GLY A 407 14.35 -25.61 -2.61
CA GLY A 407 14.44 -25.65 -1.14
C GLY A 407 13.87 -24.39 -0.49
N THR A 408 14.00 -23.24 -1.14
CA THR A 408 13.37 -21.99 -0.69
C THR A 408 11.84 -22.08 -0.78
N ALA A 409 11.30 -22.60 -1.88
CA ALA A 409 9.86 -22.81 -2.06
C ALA A 409 9.29 -23.77 -1.01
N GLU A 410 9.96 -24.90 -0.75
CA GLU A 410 9.57 -25.88 0.28
C GLU A 410 9.53 -25.23 1.66
N ALA A 411 10.59 -24.50 2.04
CA ALA A 411 10.65 -23.80 3.32
C ALA A 411 9.54 -22.75 3.48
N LEU A 412 9.17 -22.03 2.42
CA LEU A 412 8.07 -21.07 2.44
C LEU A 412 6.71 -21.77 2.59
N SER A 413 6.52 -22.93 1.97
CA SER A 413 5.33 -23.76 2.14
C SER A 413 5.21 -24.25 3.59
N GLU A 414 6.30 -24.75 4.18
CA GLU A 414 6.32 -25.20 5.58
C GLU A 414 6.01 -24.06 6.55
N LEU A 415 6.55 -22.86 6.30
CA LEU A 415 6.27 -21.68 7.10
C LEU A 415 4.78 -21.31 7.04
N ARG A 416 4.18 -21.36 5.84
CA ARG A 416 2.75 -21.10 5.64
C ARG A 416 1.88 -22.13 6.36
N ASP A 417 2.23 -23.41 6.29
CA ASP A 417 1.54 -24.47 7.04
C ASP A 417 1.66 -24.28 8.54
N LEU A 418 2.81 -23.81 9.02
CA LEU A 418 3.01 -23.46 10.42
C LEU A 418 2.08 -22.31 10.84
N VAL A 419 2.00 -21.24 10.05
CA VAL A 419 1.06 -20.13 10.29
C VAL A 419 -0.37 -20.66 10.32
N ALA A 420 -0.78 -21.43 9.31
CA ALA A 420 -2.13 -21.98 9.21
C ALA A 420 -2.54 -22.86 10.40
N ARG A 421 -1.60 -23.62 10.98
CA ARG A 421 -1.83 -24.44 12.19
C ARG A 421 -2.11 -23.59 13.43
N HIS A 422 -1.38 -22.49 13.60
CA HIS A 422 -1.46 -21.65 14.81
C HIS A 422 -2.55 -20.57 14.75
N VAL A 423 -3.11 -20.33 13.56
CA VAL A 423 -4.21 -19.38 13.33
C VAL A 423 -5.57 -19.95 13.75
N ARG A 424 -5.73 -21.28 13.78
CA ARG A 424 -6.99 -21.90 14.21
C ARG A 424 -7.17 -21.70 15.72
N PRO A 425 -8.29 -21.14 16.18
CA PRO A 425 -8.58 -21.12 17.62
C PRO A 425 -8.64 -22.55 18.14
N SER A 426 -8.01 -22.78 19.30
CA SER A 426 -7.97 -24.05 20.03
C SER A 426 -9.34 -24.60 20.37
#